data_AF-A0A3D4FEU5-F1
#
_entry.id   AF-A0A3D4FEU5-F1
#
_cell.length_a   1.000
_cell.length_b   1.000
_cell.length_c   1.000
_cell.angle_alpha   90.00
_cell.angle_beta   90.00
_cell.angle_gamma   90.00
#
_symmetry.space_group_name_H-M   'P 1'
#
loop_
_entity.id
_entity.type
_entity.pdbx_description
1 polymer ?
#
loop_
_entity_poly.entity_id
_entity_poly.type
_entity_poly.pdbx_seq_one_letter_code
_entity_poly.pdbx_strand_id
1 'polypeptide(L)'
;MEVPYTDTNRPDTGLYNAKVGIWLFLASEVMLFGALFSAYILLRVGAMEGHWPTGLLDVGPGFVNTLVLILSSVTVVMAWASLKLNNFKKFKLYQGITVVCALLFVVIKSFEYNSKFTHHDVILNDGMRVDGHLVEETDEFIVLSHPVSYPAEKGIGYRPTAIKETEAHAHEAGDDHHHAEDRKISKEEIDKRTTWGP
;
A
#
# COMPACT_ATOMS: atom_id res chain seq x y z
N MET A 1 14.06 16.77 42.50
CA MET A 1 12.64 17.16 42.48
C MET A 1 11.88 15.93 42.02
N GLU A 2 11.25 15.19 42.92
CA GLU A 2 10.42 14.04 42.57
C GLU A 2 9.09 14.56 42.06
N VAL A 3 8.73 14.21 40.82
CA VAL A 3 7.43 14.58 40.25
C VAL A 3 6.41 13.55 40.74
N PRO A 4 5.36 13.95 41.48
CA PRO A 4 4.38 13.01 42.02
C PRO A 4 3.71 12.15 40.93
N TYR A 5 3.47 10.86 41.24
CA TYR A 5 2.76 9.89 40.39
C TYR A 5 3.45 9.46 39.09
N THR A 6 4.78 9.55 39.05
CA THR A 6 5.60 9.07 37.94
C THR A 6 6.03 7.62 38.14
N ASP A 7 6.25 7.23 39.39
CA ASP A 7 6.77 5.96 39.90
C ASP A 7 5.80 5.27 40.88
N THR A 8 4.91 6.06 41.48
CA THR A 8 3.86 5.63 42.41
C THR A 8 2.49 5.67 41.74
N ASN A 9 1.65 4.66 42.04
CA ASN A 9 0.29 4.62 41.52
C ASN A 9 -0.57 5.71 42.17
N ARG A 10 -1.44 6.37 41.40
CA ARG A 10 -2.45 7.26 41.98
C ARG A 10 -3.43 6.48 42.85
N PRO A 11 -3.85 7.01 44.02
CA PRO A 11 -4.84 6.36 44.87
C PRO A 11 -6.20 6.16 44.18
N ASP A 12 -6.61 7.13 43.35
CA ASP A 12 -7.95 7.15 42.75
C ASP A 12 -8.08 6.23 41.53
N THR A 13 -7.00 6.08 40.76
CA THR A 13 -7.02 5.35 39.48
C THR A 13 -6.16 4.08 39.50
N GLY A 14 -5.27 3.92 40.47
CA GLY A 14 -4.33 2.79 40.53
C GLY A 14 -3.29 2.75 39.40
N LEU A 15 -3.20 3.80 38.56
CA LEU A 15 -2.30 3.90 37.42
C LEU A 15 -1.29 5.05 37.61
N TYR A 16 -0.09 4.90 37.04
CA TYR A 16 0.89 5.97 36.91
C TYR A 16 0.55 6.91 35.75
N ASN A 17 0.96 8.19 35.84
CA ASN A 17 0.58 9.22 34.87
C ASN A 17 0.95 8.86 33.42
N ALA A 18 2.13 8.25 33.21
CA ALA A 18 2.56 7.85 31.86
C ALA A 18 1.68 6.75 31.24
N LYS A 19 1.04 5.90 32.06
CA LYS A 19 0.10 4.87 31.56
C LYS A 19 -1.18 5.52 31.04
N VAL A 20 -1.67 6.52 31.76
CA VAL A 20 -2.83 7.31 31.32
C VAL A 20 -2.47 8.08 30.04
N GLY A 21 -1.26 8.65 29.99
CA GLY A 21 -0.75 9.33 28.79
C GLY A 21 -0.72 8.42 27.56
N ILE A 22 -0.23 7.18 27.67
CA ILE A 22 -0.22 6.26 26.52
C ILE A 22 -1.64 5.85 26.09
N TRP A 23 -2.58 5.69 27.02
CA TRP A 23 -3.99 5.43 26.69
C TRP A 23 -4.64 6.59 25.93
N LEU A 24 -4.41 7.83 26.37
CA LEU A 24 -4.93 9.02 25.68
C LEU A 24 -4.31 9.18 24.29
N PHE A 25 -2.99 8.95 24.16
CA PHE A 25 -2.30 8.96 22.87
C PHE A 25 -2.86 7.90 21.91
N LEU A 26 -3.05 6.65 22.38
CA LEU A 26 -3.65 5.60 21.57
C LEU A 26 -5.09 5.96 21.15
N ALA A 27 -5.88 6.56 22.04
CA ALA A 27 -7.22 7.03 21.70
C ALA A 27 -7.20 8.11 20.61
N SER A 28 -6.25 9.06 20.65
CA SER A 28 -6.13 10.08 19.60
C SER A 28 -5.72 9.49 18.25
N GLU A 29 -4.84 8.48 18.22
CA GLU A 29 -4.45 7.79 16.99
C GLU A 29 -5.64 7.03 16.39
N VAL A 30 -6.47 6.37 17.22
CA VAL A 30 -7.70 5.71 16.76
C VAL A 30 -8.66 6.72 16.10
N MET A 31 -8.79 7.92 16.66
CA MET A 31 -9.61 8.98 16.04
C MET A 31 -9.01 9.48 14.72
N LEU A 32 -7.69 9.62 14.64
CA LEU A 32 -6.98 10.01 13.41
C LEU A 32 -7.21 8.98 12.29
N PHE A 33 -7.01 7.69 12.58
CA PHE A 33 -7.29 6.63 11.61
C PHE A 33 -8.78 6.52 11.28
N GLY A 34 -9.66 6.78 12.26
CA GLY A 34 -11.10 6.86 12.04
C GLY A 34 -11.46 7.89 10.98
N ALA A 35 -10.89 9.10 11.05
CA ALA A 35 -11.09 10.14 10.03
C ALA A 35 -10.56 9.71 8.65
N LEU A 36 -9.38 9.06 8.59
CA LEU A 36 -8.82 8.54 7.33
C LEU A 36 -9.70 7.44 6.71
N PHE A 37 -10.24 6.51 7.51
CA PHE A 37 -11.18 5.50 7.03
C PHE A 37 -12.49 6.11 6.56
N SER A 38 -13.04 7.09 7.28
CA SER A 38 -14.24 7.82 6.86
C SER A 38 -14.01 8.53 5.52
N ALA A 39 -12.86 9.20 5.34
CA ALA A 39 -12.50 9.82 4.06
C ALA A 39 -12.45 8.80 2.92
N TYR A 40 -11.80 7.65 3.15
CA TYR A 40 -11.77 6.55 2.17
C TYR A 40 -13.17 6.05 1.79
N ILE A 41 -14.05 5.82 2.77
CA ILE A 41 -15.42 5.34 2.52
C ILE A 41 -16.23 6.38 1.74
N LEU A 42 -16.13 7.66 2.10
CA LEU A 42 -16.85 8.72 1.40
C LEU A 42 -16.37 8.85 -0.05
N LEU A 43 -15.06 8.75 -0.30
CA LEU A 43 -14.52 8.71 -1.66
C LEU A 43 -14.98 7.47 -2.41
N ARG A 44 -15.05 6.30 -1.75
CA ARG A 44 -15.50 5.04 -2.34
C ARG A 44 -16.96 5.07 -2.76
N VAL A 45 -17.83 5.61 -1.92
CA VAL A 45 -19.28 5.69 -2.16
C VAL A 45 -19.63 6.85 -3.09
N GLY A 46 -18.87 7.95 -3.04
CA GLY A 46 -19.06 9.11 -3.90
C GLY A 46 -18.50 8.96 -5.31
N ALA A 47 -17.73 7.90 -5.58
CA ALA A 47 -17.21 7.63 -6.93
C ALA A 47 -18.34 7.20 -7.86
N MET A 48 -18.39 7.80 -9.06
CA MET A 48 -19.28 7.37 -10.14
C MET A 48 -19.02 5.91 -10.50
N GLU A 49 -20.05 5.20 -10.94
CA GLU A 49 -19.94 3.80 -11.36
C GLU A 49 -18.83 3.62 -12.39
N GLY A 50 -17.90 2.68 -12.14
CA GLY A 50 -16.78 2.38 -13.02
C GLY A 50 -15.56 3.31 -12.93
N HIS A 51 -15.62 4.42 -12.18
CA HIS A 51 -14.49 5.34 -12.00
C HIS A 51 -13.56 4.96 -10.84
N TRP A 52 -13.91 3.95 -10.04
CA TRP A 52 -13.05 3.53 -8.94
C TRP A 52 -11.90 2.64 -9.44
N PRO A 53 -10.65 2.89 -9.03
CA PRO A 53 -9.51 2.07 -9.41
C PRO A 53 -9.65 0.63 -8.89
N THR A 54 -9.73 -0.34 -9.79
CA THR A 54 -9.73 -1.78 -9.45
C THR A 54 -8.49 -2.47 -10.03
N GLY A 55 -7.87 -3.40 -9.28
CA GLY A 55 -6.76 -4.20 -9.79
C GLY A 55 -5.35 -3.55 -9.78
N LEU A 56 -5.18 -2.36 -9.18
CA LEU A 56 -3.86 -1.73 -9.00
C LEU A 56 -3.07 -2.26 -7.78
N LEU A 57 -3.68 -3.13 -6.98
CA LEU A 57 -3.11 -3.66 -5.74
C LEU A 57 -2.63 -5.10 -5.95
N ASP A 58 -1.34 -5.31 -5.78
CA ASP A 58 -0.77 -6.65 -5.74
C ASP A 58 -1.00 -7.28 -4.35
N VAL A 59 -1.70 -8.41 -4.33
CA VAL A 59 -2.08 -9.13 -3.11
C VAL A 59 -0.87 -9.85 -2.50
N GLY A 60 0.09 -10.29 -3.31
CA GLY A 60 1.23 -11.10 -2.86
C GLY A 60 2.14 -10.37 -1.87
N PRO A 61 2.75 -9.23 -2.27
CA PRO A 61 3.59 -8.41 -1.38
C PRO A 61 2.80 -7.87 -0.18
N GLY A 62 1.53 -7.51 -0.37
CA GLY A 62 0.65 -7.06 0.70
C GLY A 62 0.42 -8.12 1.77
N PHE A 63 0.23 -9.38 1.38
CA PHE A 63 0.07 -10.51 2.28
C PHE A 63 1.35 -10.79 3.08
N VAL A 64 2.50 -10.87 2.42
CA VAL A 64 3.81 -11.10 3.07
C VAL A 64 4.08 -10.01 4.11
N ASN A 65 3.83 -8.75 3.74
CA ASN A 65 4.04 -7.63 4.63
C ASN A 65 3.13 -7.66 5.88
N THR A 66 1.89 -8.15 5.72
CA THR A 66 0.96 -8.35 6.84
C THR A 66 1.45 -9.45 7.79
N LEU A 67 1.96 -10.56 7.25
CA LEU A 67 2.58 -11.61 8.07
C LEU A 67 3.79 -11.08 8.85
N VAL A 68 4.65 -10.28 8.22
CA VAL A 68 5.80 -9.66 8.90
C VAL A 68 5.35 -8.79 10.08
N LEU A 69 4.29 -8.00 9.93
CA LEU A 69 3.75 -7.18 11.03
C LEU A 69 3.17 -8.02 12.18
N ILE A 70 2.44 -9.09 11.85
CA ILE A 70 1.87 -9.99 12.88
C ILE A 70 3.01 -10.66 13.66
N LEU A 71 4.02 -11.18 12.97
CA LEU A 71 5.20 -11.76 13.61
C LEU A 71 5.94 -10.75 14.49
N SER A 72 6.07 -9.51 14.02
CA SER A 72 6.66 -8.39 14.79
C SER A 72 5.88 -8.11 16.09
N SER A 73 4.55 -8.18 16.06
CA SER A 73 3.73 -8.03 17.27
C SER A 73 3.99 -9.16 18.28
N VAL A 74 4.07 -10.40 17.80
CA VAL A 74 4.41 -11.56 18.64
C VAL A 74 5.79 -11.42 19.28
N THR A 75 6.79 -10.93 18.54
CA THR A 75 8.15 -10.74 19.09
C THR A 75 8.19 -9.67 20.17
N VAL A 76 7.39 -8.61 20.09
CA VAL A 76 7.25 -7.61 21.17
C VAL A 76 6.67 -8.22 22.44
N VAL A 77 5.63 -9.06 22.34
CA VAL A 77 5.04 -9.76 23.49
C VAL A 77 6.06 -10.72 24.11
N MET A 78 6.83 -11.44 23.30
CA MET A 78 7.90 -12.34 23.75
C MET A 78 9.06 -11.59 24.40
N ALA A 79 9.39 -10.39 23.91
CA ALA A 79 10.37 -9.49 24.53
C ALA A 79 9.92 -9.08 25.94
N TRP A 80 8.65 -8.66 26.08
CA TRP A 80 8.06 -8.32 27.37
C TRP A 80 8.00 -9.50 28.34
N ALA A 81 7.60 -10.69 27.88
CA ALA A 81 7.59 -11.91 28.69
C ALA A 81 9.01 -12.30 29.15
N SER A 82 10.01 -12.13 28.30
CA SER A 82 11.41 -12.39 28.63
C SER A 82 11.94 -11.43 29.70
N LEU A 83 11.52 -10.16 29.68
CA LEU A 83 11.82 -9.19 30.75
C LEU A 83 11.18 -9.62 32.08
N LYS A 84 9.93 -10.10 32.06
CA LYS A 84 9.26 -10.61 33.27
C LYS A 84 9.98 -11.82 33.88
N LEU A 85 10.63 -12.64 33.05
CA LEU A 85 11.47 -13.76 33.47
C LEU A 85 12.93 -13.38 33.79
N ASN A 86 13.25 -12.07 33.87
CA ASN A 86 14.60 -11.54 34.07
C ASN A 86 15.63 -12.04 33.04
N ASN A 87 15.19 -12.47 31.85
CA ASN A 87 16.05 -12.96 30.79
C ASN A 87 16.40 -11.84 29.79
N PHE A 88 17.38 -11.01 30.17
CA PHE A 88 17.82 -9.87 29.37
C PHE A 88 18.41 -10.28 28.00
N LYS A 89 19.03 -11.46 27.89
CA LYS A 89 19.58 -11.93 26.62
C LYS A 89 18.44 -12.17 25.61
N LYS A 90 17.38 -12.85 26.02
CA LYS A 90 16.19 -13.09 25.17
C LYS A 90 15.43 -11.82 24.87
N PHE A 91 15.31 -10.89 25.84
CA PHE A 91 14.72 -9.57 25.59
C PHE A 91 15.42 -8.84 24.44
N LYS A 92 16.76 -8.72 24.50
CA LYS A 92 17.53 -8.04 23.43
C LYS A 92 17.38 -8.74 22.07
N LEU A 93 17.35 -10.06 22.07
CA LEU A 93 17.14 -10.84 20.85
C LEU A 93 15.77 -10.52 20.22
N TYR A 94 14.69 -10.65 20.98
CA TYR A 94 13.33 -10.40 20.47
C TYR A 94 13.12 -8.94 20.07
N GLN A 95 13.65 -7.99 20.83
CA GLN A 95 13.61 -6.57 20.45
C GLN A 95 14.38 -6.30 19.16
N GLY A 96 15.53 -6.94 18.97
CA GLY A 96 16.30 -6.86 17.73
C GLY A 96 15.53 -7.43 16.53
N ILE A 97 14.85 -8.56 16.71
CA ILE A 97 14.00 -9.16 15.67
C ILE A 97 12.86 -8.19 15.29
N THR A 98 12.18 -7.57 16.26
CA THR A 98 11.14 -6.56 16.00
C THR A 98 11.65 -5.41 15.13
N VAL A 99 12.84 -4.88 15.43
CA VAL A 99 13.46 -3.79 14.64
C VAL A 99 13.77 -4.25 13.23
N VAL A 100 14.30 -5.46 13.04
CA VAL A 100 14.56 -6.03 11.71
C VAL A 100 13.26 -6.20 10.93
N CYS A 101 12.18 -6.71 11.56
CA CYS A 101 10.87 -6.81 10.93
C CYS A 101 10.31 -5.45 10.52
N ALA A 102 10.50 -4.41 11.34
CA ALA A 102 10.07 -3.05 11.02
C ALA A 102 10.85 -2.47 9.82
N LEU A 103 12.17 -2.69 9.75
CA LEU A 103 12.97 -2.28 8.60
C LEU A 103 12.57 -3.02 7.32
N LEU A 104 12.35 -4.33 7.40
CA LEU A 104 11.86 -5.13 6.28
C LEU A 104 10.50 -4.62 5.77
N PHE A 105 9.58 -4.29 6.67
CA PHE A 105 8.29 -3.69 6.33
C PHE A 105 8.46 -2.37 5.54
N VAL A 106 9.33 -1.48 6.03
CA VAL A 106 9.58 -0.19 5.35
C VAL A 106 10.17 -0.40 3.97
N VAL A 107 11.17 -1.29 3.84
CA VAL A 107 11.82 -1.58 2.54
C VAL A 107 10.81 -2.11 1.52
N ILE A 108 10.00 -3.11 1.90
CA ILE A 108 8.96 -3.67 1.01
C ILE A 108 7.98 -2.57 0.57
N LYS A 109 7.53 -1.74 1.52
CA LYS A 109 6.61 -0.64 1.22
C LYS A 109 7.26 0.43 0.34
N SER A 110 8.53 0.79 0.56
CA SER A 110 9.23 1.75 -0.28
C SER A 110 9.32 1.29 -1.73
N PHE A 111 9.62 0.01 -1.99
CA PHE A 111 9.63 -0.54 -3.35
C PHE A 111 8.24 -0.56 -3.99
N GLU A 112 7.20 -1.00 -3.26
CA GLU A 112 5.83 -1.04 -3.78
C GLU A 112 5.33 0.37 -4.14
N TYR A 113 5.59 1.35 -3.28
CA TYR A 113 5.19 2.74 -3.53
C TYR A 113 5.99 3.35 -4.67
N ASN A 114 7.30 3.12 -4.74
CA ASN A 114 8.13 3.62 -5.84
C ASN A 114 7.63 3.10 -7.20
N SER A 115 7.29 1.81 -7.29
CA SER A 115 6.67 1.25 -8.49
C SER A 115 5.36 1.96 -8.85
N LYS A 116 4.47 2.21 -7.88
CA LYS A 116 3.20 2.93 -8.11
C LYS A 116 3.39 4.40 -8.53
N PHE A 117 4.43 5.08 -8.06
CA PHE A 117 4.71 6.46 -8.49
C PHE A 117 5.21 6.57 -9.94
N THR A 118 5.78 5.50 -10.49
CA THR A 118 6.27 5.48 -11.89
C THR A 118 5.21 5.00 -12.89
N HIS A 119 4.12 4.44 -12.39
CA HIS A 119 3.01 3.94 -13.19
C HIS A 119 2.12 5.09 -13.67
N HIS A 120 1.84 5.16 -14.97
CA HIS A 120 1.05 6.20 -15.59
C HIS A 120 -0.11 5.59 -16.38
N ASP A 121 -1.27 6.23 -16.29
CA ASP A 121 -2.48 5.96 -17.05
C ASP A 121 -2.74 7.16 -17.96
N VAL A 122 -2.76 6.91 -19.28
CA VAL A 122 -2.86 7.94 -20.33
C VAL A 122 -4.14 7.69 -21.12
N ILE A 123 -5.02 8.68 -21.14
CA ILE A 123 -6.23 8.69 -21.95
C ILE A 123 -5.93 9.48 -23.23
N LEU A 124 -6.10 8.83 -24.37
CA LEU A 124 -5.91 9.39 -25.70
C LEU A 124 -7.18 10.10 -26.20
N ASN A 125 -7.03 11.01 -27.15
CA ASN A 125 -8.13 11.74 -27.81
C ASN A 125 -9.15 10.80 -28.49
N ASP A 126 -8.69 9.61 -28.93
CA ASP A 126 -9.53 8.56 -29.52
C ASP A 126 -10.30 7.73 -28.47
N GLY A 127 -10.23 8.13 -27.19
CA GLY A 127 -10.86 7.40 -26.10
C GLY A 127 -10.21 6.05 -25.85
N MET A 128 -8.91 5.90 -26.09
CA MET A 128 -8.13 4.71 -25.71
C MET A 128 -7.34 5.00 -24.44
N ARG A 129 -7.36 4.10 -23.46
CA ARG A 129 -6.55 4.20 -22.24
C ARG A 129 -5.31 3.33 -22.39
N VAL A 130 -4.15 3.86 -22.03
CA VAL A 130 -2.88 3.15 -22.04
C VAL A 130 -2.26 3.24 -20.65
N ASP A 131 -2.11 2.10 -19.98
CA ASP A 131 -1.41 2.00 -18.71
C ASP A 131 0.04 1.53 -18.95
N GLY A 132 0.99 2.00 -18.15
CA GLY A 132 2.40 1.57 -18.27
C GLY A 132 3.36 2.32 -17.36
N HIS A 133 4.61 1.89 -17.30
CA HIS A 133 5.64 2.59 -16.53
C HIS A 133 6.36 3.62 -17.41
N LEU A 134 6.44 4.86 -16.95
CA LEU A 134 7.11 5.93 -17.68
C LEU A 134 8.61 5.64 -17.75
N VAL A 135 9.13 5.50 -18.96
CA VAL A 135 10.55 5.29 -19.24
C VAL A 135 11.21 6.61 -19.60
N GLU A 136 10.58 7.37 -20.48
CA GLU A 136 11.11 8.61 -21.01
C GLU A 136 9.98 9.63 -21.24
N GLU A 137 10.26 10.89 -20.89
CA GLU A 137 9.37 12.02 -21.17
C GLU A 137 10.19 13.14 -21.81
N THR A 138 9.84 13.48 -23.05
CA THR A 138 10.35 14.64 -23.78
C THR A 138 9.24 15.68 -23.91
N ASP A 139 9.53 16.89 -24.41
CA ASP A 139 8.52 17.92 -24.65
C ASP A 139 7.46 17.48 -25.69
N GLU A 140 7.80 16.58 -26.61
CA GLU A 140 6.91 16.13 -27.69
C GLU A 140 6.21 14.78 -27.42
N PHE A 141 6.84 13.86 -26.68
CA PHE A 141 6.32 12.49 -26.51
C PHE A 141 6.62 11.90 -25.13
N ILE A 142 5.85 10.88 -24.79
CA ILE A 142 6.09 9.99 -23.63
C ILE A 142 6.32 8.56 -24.12
N VAL A 143 7.14 7.81 -23.40
CA VAL A 143 7.40 6.39 -23.65
C VAL A 143 6.93 5.59 -22.44
N LEU A 144 6.01 4.66 -22.67
CA LEU A 144 5.50 3.74 -21.66
C LEU A 144 6.03 2.32 -21.91
N SER A 145 6.64 1.74 -20.88
CA SER A 145 7.03 0.33 -20.89
C SER A 145 5.88 -0.57 -20.42
N HIS A 146 5.80 -1.75 -21.04
CA HIS A 146 4.72 -2.72 -20.86
C HIS A 146 3.32 -2.09 -21.01
N PRO A 147 3.07 -1.38 -22.13
CA PRO A 147 1.82 -0.65 -22.31
C PRO A 147 0.67 -1.64 -22.47
N VAL A 148 -0.37 -1.55 -21.64
CA VAL A 148 -1.62 -2.27 -21.90
C VAL A 148 -2.70 -1.27 -22.29
N SER A 149 -3.31 -1.52 -23.45
CA SER A 149 -4.24 -0.59 -24.08
C SER A 149 -5.65 -1.16 -24.04
N TYR A 150 -6.61 -0.38 -23.56
CA TYR A 150 -8.01 -0.78 -23.47
C TYR A 150 -8.92 0.37 -23.94
N PRO A 151 -10.08 0.07 -24.55
CA PRO A 151 -11.05 1.10 -24.89
C PRO A 151 -11.51 1.83 -23.63
N ALA A 152 -11.53 3.17 -23.65
CA ALA A 152 -12.12 4.01 -22.61
C ALA A 152 -13.65 3.95 -22.72
N GLU A 153 -14.24 2.76 -22.57
CA GLU A 153 -15.68 2.65 -22.48
C GLU A 153 -16.16 3.33 -21.18
N LYS A 154 -17.32 3.99 -21.25
CA LYS A 154 -18.01 4.58 -20.09
C LYS A 154 -18.28 3.48 -19.05
N GLY A 155 -17.40 3.37 -18.07
CA GLY A 155 -17.63 2.59 -16.86
C GLY A 155 -16.81 1.31 -16.66
N ILE A 156 -15.66 1.12 -17.32
CA ILE A 156 -14.86 -0.09 -17.10
C ILE A 156 -13.41 0.25 -16.71
N GLY A 157 -13.22 0.64 -15.45
CA GLY A 157 -11.92 0.63 -14.76
C GLY A 157 -11.47 -0.78 -14.33
N TYR A 158 -11.79 -1.81 -15.12
CA TYR A 158 -11.42 -3.19 -14.86
C TYR A 158 -10.11 -3.48 -15.58
N ARG A 159 -9.00 -3.58 -14.83
CA ARG A 159 -7.84 -4.36 -15.27
C ARG A 159 -8.35 -5.81 -15.29
N PRO A 160 -8.48 -6.50 -16.44
CA PRO A 160 -8.92 -7.89 -16.45
C PRO A 160 -8.06 -8.66 -15.45
N THR A 161 -8.73 -9.21 -14.44
CA THR A 161 -8.08 -10.00 -13.39
C THR A 161 -7.20 -11.03 -14.10
N ALA A 162 -5.88 -10.99 -13.87
CA ALA A 162 -4.90 -11.90 -14.44
C ALA A 162 -5.08 -13.38 -14.04
N ILE A 163 -6.28 -13.79 -13.60
CA ILE A 163 -6.56 -15.11 -13.02
C ILE A 163 -7.90 -15.71 -13.55
N LYS A 164 -8.65 -15.07 -14.46
CA LYS A 164 -9.84 -15.74 -15.04
C LYS A 164 -9.89 -15.80 -16.57
N GLU A 165 -9.28 -14.84 -17.26
CA GLU A 165 -9.05 -15.00 -18.71
C GLU A 165 -7.88 -15.94 -19.01
N THR A 166 -6.94 -16.09 -18.07
CA THR A 166 -5.82 -17.04 -18.20
C THR A 166 -6.25 -18.52 -18.16
N GLU A 167 -7.49 -18.86 -17.78
CA GLU A 167 -7.99 -20.24 -17.89
C GLU A 167 -8.96 -20.41 -19.07
N ALA A 168 -9.73 -19.36 -19.41
CA ALA A 168 -10.65 -19.39 -20.55
C ALA A 168 -9.95 -19.18 -21.91
N HIS A 169 -8.87 -18.38 -21.95
CA HIS A 169 -8.10 -18.10 -23.16
C HIS A 169 -6.77 -18.85 -23.25
N ALA A 170 -6.22 -19.41 -22.16
CA ALA A 170 -4.99 -20.24 -22.27
C ALA A 170 -5.24 -21.61 -22.91
N HIS A 171 -6.50 -21.99 -23.12
CA HIS A 171 -6.83 -23.15 -23.94
C HIS A 171 -6.88 -22.84 -25.45
N GLU A 172 -6.86 -21.56 -25.85
CA GLU A 172 -6.93 -21.14 -27.26
C GLU A 172 -5.78 -20.25 -27.75
N ALA A 173 -5.02 -19.60 -26.85
CA ALA A 173 -3.86 -18.80 -27.22
C ALA A 173 -2.56 -19.55 -26.89
N GLY A 174 -2.01 -20.20 -27.91
CA GLY A 174 -0.65 -20.72 -27.86
C GLY A 174 0.35 -19.60 -27.62
N ASP A 175 1.29 -19.87 -26.72
CA ASP A 175 2.73 -19.59 -26.85
C ASP A 175 3.13 -18.26 -27.51
N ASP A 176 2.60 -17.12 -27.05
CA ASP A 176 3.09 -15.80 -27.44
C ASP A 176 3.18 -14.90 -26.21
N HIS A 177 4.19 -15.16 -25.37
CA HIS A 177 4.73 -14.15 -24.46
C HIS A 177 5.42 -13.04 -25.28
N HIS A 178 4.63 -12.25 -26.02
CA HIS A 178 5.11 -11.01 -26.59
C HIS A 178 5.42 -10.04 -25.43
N HIS A 179 6.71 -9.84 -25.18
CA HIS A 179 7.18 -8.62 -24.53
C HIS A 179 6.59 -7.44 -25.32
N ALA A 180 5.58 -6.77 -24.78
CA ALA A 180 5.01 -5.58 -25.40
C ALA A 180 6.12 -4.53 -25.50
N GLU A 181 6.56 -4.22 -26.72
CA GLU A 181 7.58 -3.20 -26.97
C GLU A 181 7.12 -1.84 -26.42
N ASP A 182 8.09 -1.04 -25.96
CA ASP A 182 7.83 0.28 -25.40
C ASP A 182 7.01 1.14 -26.38
N ARG A 183 5.87 1.67 -25.93
CA ARG A 183 4.98 2.48 -26.78
C ARG A 183 5.29 3.96 -26.60
N LYS A 184 5.70 4.58 -27.70
CA LYS A 184 5.86 6.03 -27.83
C LYS A 184 4.49 6.65 -28.15
N ILE A 185 4.05 7.62 -27.36
CA ILE A 185 2.78 8.35 -27.50
C ILE A 185 3.09 9.84 -27.62
N SER A 186 2.55 10.51 -28.64
CA SER A 186 2.69 11.96 -28.81
C SER A 186 1.86 12.69 -27.76
N LYS A 187 2.39 13.78 -27.16
CA LYS A 187 1.63 14.57 -26.17
C LYS A 187 0.40 15.24 -26.78
N GLU A 188 0.38 15.50 -28.08
CA GLU A 188 -0.77 16.07 -28.79
C GLU A 188 -1.96 15.10 -28.86
N GLU A 189 -1.70 13.79 -28.73
CA GLU A 189 -2.72 12.75 -28.76
C GLU A 189 -3.31 12.47 -27.37
N ILE A 190 -2.77 13.09 -26.31
CA ILE A 190 -3.15 12.86 -24.91
C ILE A 190 -4.24 13.86 -24.49
N ASP A 191 -5.40 13.34 -24.13
CA ASP A 191 -6.50 14.11 -23.53
C ASP A 191 -6.28 14.29 -22.02
N LYS A 192 -5.90 13.21 -21.33
CA LYS A 192 -5.67 13.23 -19.87
C LYS A 192 -4.55 12.27 -19.48
N ARG A 193 -3.69 12.68 -18.55
CA ARG A 193 -2.64 11.83 -17.95
C ARG A 193 -2.78 11.82 -16.44
N THR A 194 -2.74 10.63 -15.83
CA THR A 194 -2.75 10.48 -14.38
C THR A 194 -1.78 9.39 -13.94
N THR A 195 -1.38 9.41 -12.67
CA THR A 195 -0.50 8.38 -12.07
C THR A 195 -1.31 7.40 -11.20
N TRP A 196 -2.63 7.63 -11.06
CA TRP A 196 -3.47 7.02 -10.02
C TRP A 196 -4.85 6.55 -10.52
N GLY A 197 -5.04 6.36 -11.83
CA GLY A 197 -6.33 6.00 -12.45
C GLY A 197 -7.15 7.22 -12.89
N PRO A 198 -8.36 7.02 -13.46
CA PRO A 198 -9.15 8.09 -14.08
C PRO A 198 -9.53 9.23 -13.15
#